data_AF-A0A960TPT8-F1
#
_entry.id   AF-A0A960TPT8-F1
#
_cell.length_a   1.000
_cell.length_b   1.000
_cell.length_c   1.000
_cell.angle_alpha   90.00
_cell.angle_beta   90.00
_cell.angle_gamma   90.00
#
_symmetry.space_group_name_H-M   'P 1'
#
loop_
_entity.id
_entity.type
_entity.pdbx_description
1 polymer ?
#
loop_
_entity_poly.entity_id
_entity_poly.type
_entity_poly.pdbx_seq_one_letter_code
_entity_poly.pdbx_strand_id
1 'polypeptide(L)'
;MDKSKELIIKFSHEYYKLNLIPSKVTLLETFVKQSEELSESFVEYDTRYILENENKFKYYQLPEAKPMIVLLFYVESSNTTFTTVRPYNYFKYKWYSENRGKKFKIEILKTT
;
A
#
# COMPACT_ATOMS: atom_id res chain seq x y z
N MET A 1 23.70 -7.21 19.18
CA MET A 1 22.30 -7.19 18.71
C MET A 1 22.22 -6.19 17.59
N ASP A 2 22.22 -6.66 16.35
CA ASP A 2 21.96 -5.80 15.19
C ASP A 2 20.51 -5.30 15.32
N LYS A 3 20.34 -3.98 15.48
CA LYS A 3 19.00 -3.38 15.42
C LYS A 3 18.60 -3.42 13.95
N SER A 4 18.09 -4.57 13.49
CA SER A 4 17.55 -4.70 12.14
C SER A 4 16.58 -3.54 11.92
N LYS A 5 16.94 -2.64 11.00
CA LYS A 5 16.16 -1.44 10.70
C LYS A 5 14.72 -1.87 10.41
N GLU A 6 13.77 -1.33 11.17
CA GLU A 6 12.34 -1.64 10.97
C GLU A 6 11.95 -1.30 9.53
N LEU A 7 11.33 -2.24 8.83
CA LEU A 7 10.81 -2.01 7.49
C LEU A 7 9.54 -1.19 7.61
N ILE A 8 9.45 -0.09 6.87
CA ILE A 8 8.32 0.84 6.96
C ILE A 8 7.68 0.97 5.58
N ILE A 9 6.35 0.89 5.55
CA ILE A 9 5.55 1.28 4.40
C ILE A 9 4.79 2.56 4.74
N LYS A 10 5.05 3.60 3.93
CA LYS A 10 4.49 4.94 4.11
C LYS A 10 3.28 5.15 3.22
N PHE A 11 2.23 5.75 3.76
CA PHE A 11 1.03 6.17 3.07
C PHE A 11 0.88 7.68 3.20
N SER A 12 0.48 8.34 2.11
CA SER A 12 0.26 9.79 2.09
C SER A 12 -1.11 10.22 2.62
N HIS A 13 -2.03 9.27 2.79
CA HIS A 13 -3.41 9.51 3.19
C HIS A 13 -3.91 8.39 4.09
N GLU A 14 -4.95 8.67 4.86
CA GLU A 14 -5.74 7.66 5.58
C GLU A 14 -6.67 6.94 4.60
N TYR A 15 -6.10 5.96 3.88
CA TYR A 15 -6.87 5.13 2.97
C TYR A 15 -7.91 4.32 3.73
N TYR A 16 -9.13 4.25 3.21
CA TYR A 16 -10.27 3.63 3.89
C TYR A 16 -10.01 2.17 4.28
N LYS A 17 -9.31 1.42 3.42
CA LYS A 17 -8.90 0.03 3.67
C LYS A 17 -7.96 -0.13 4.85
N LEU A 18 -7.33 0.94 5.34
CA LEU A 18 -6.40 0.95 6.45
C LEU A 18 -7.05 1.20 7.82
N ASN A 19 -8.32 1.62 7.86
CA ASN A 19 -9.01 2.05 9.10
C ASN A 19 -9.02 1.00 10.23
N LEU A 20 -8.93 -0.29 9.89
CA LEU A 20 -8.92 -1.41 10.84
C LEU A 20 -7.63 -2.24 10.76
N ILE A 21 -6.62 -1.74 10.04
CA ILE A 21 -5.37 -2.46 9.83
C ILE A 21 -4.42 -2.09 10.97
N PRO A 22 -3.86 -3.08 11.69
CA PRO A 22 -2.88 -2.82 12.75
C PRO A 22 -1.62 -2.19 12.15
N SER A 23 -0.81 -1.61 13.03
CA SER A 23 0.45 -0.96 12.63
C SER A 23 1.48 -1.88 12.00
N LYS A 24 1.31 -3.21 12.05
CA LYS A 24 2.25 -4.20 11.50
C LYS A 24 1.57 -5.21 10.59
N VAL A 25 2.15 -5.41 9.41
CA VAL A 25 1.61 -6.27 8.34
C VAL A 25 2.74 -7.03 7.66
N THR A 26 2.45 -8.19 7.07
CA THR A 26 3.46 -9.01 6.38
C THR A 26 3.32 -8.83 4.87
N LEU A 27 4.40 -8.48 4.17
CA LEU A 27 4.39 -8.41 2.71
C LEU A 27 4.39 -9.84 2.15
N LEU A 28 3.29 -10.28 1.54
CA LEU A 28 3.19 -11.60 0.94
C LEU A 28 3.86 -11.64 -0.42
N GLU A 29 3.46 -10.74 -1.32
CA GLU A 29 3.92 -10.77 -2.71
C GLU A 29 3.99 -9.37 -3.32
N THR A 30 4.79 -9.24 -4.38
CA THR A 30 5.01 -8.01 -5.14
C THR A 30 4.82 -8.31 -6.62
N PHE A 31 3.89 -7.61 -7.27
CA PHE A 31 3.58 -7.77 -8.69
C PHE A 31 3.91 -6.49 -9.46
N VAL A 32 4.19 -6.63 -10.75
CA VAL A 32 4.22 -5.51 -11.70
C VAL A 32 3.06 -5.66 -12.67
N LYS A 33 2.30 -4.59 -12.86
CA LYS A 33 1.15 -4.51 -13.76
C LYS A 33 1.15 -3.17 -14.49
N GLN A 34 0.72 -3.13 -15.74
CA GLN A 34 0.35 -1.85 -16.38
C GLN A 34 -0.90 -1.29 -15.72
N SER A 35 -1.05 0.03 -15.65
CA SER A 35 -2.22 0.64 -15.02
C SER A 35 -3.53 0.27 -15.74
N GLU A 36 -3.50 0.04 -17.05
CA GLU A 36 -4.65 -0.43 -17.84
C GLU A 36 -5.10 -1.86 -17.50
N GLU A 37 -4.23 -2.67 -16.90
CA GLU A 37 -4.58 -4.03 -16.49
C GLU A 37 -5.34 -4.05 -15.15
N LEU A 38 -5.41 -2.92 -14.45
CA LEU A 38 -6.13 -2.80 -13.17
C LEU A 38 -7.60 -2.50 -13.46
N SER A 39 -8.51 -3.31 -12.91
CA SER A 39 -9.95 -3.01 -13.02
C SER A 39 -10.29 -1.72 -12.28
N GLU A 40 -11.30 -0.99 -12.77
CA GLU A 40 -11.81 0.21 -12.11
C GLU A 40 -12.18 -0.05 -10.64
N SER A 41 -12.83 -1.18 -10.36
CA SER A 41 -13.18 -1.58 -8.99
C SER A 41 -11.97 -1.80 -8.08
N PHE A 42 -10.86 -2.29 -8.63
CA PHE A 42 -9.62 -2.46 -7.87
C PHE A 42 -8.96 -1.11 -7.61
N VAL A 43 -8.92 -0.23 -8.61
CA VAL A 43 -8.44 1.15 -8.45
C VAL A 43 -9.26 1.89 -7.41
N GLU A 44 -10.59 1.80 -7.46
CA GLU A 44 -11.48 2.41 -6.46
C GLU A 44 -11.18 1.89 -5.05
N TYR A 45 -11.16 0.56 -4.87
CA TYR A 45 -10.82 -0.08 -3.60
C TYR A 45 -9.46 0.39 -3.06
N ASP A 46 -8.44 0.41 -3.91
CA ASP A 46 -7.07 0.63 -3.48
C ASP A 46 -6.78 2.11 -3.19
N THR A 47 -7.43 3.03 -3.92
CA THR A 47 -7.13 4.46 -3.88
C THR A 47 -8.08 5.28 -3.03
N ARG A 48 -9.17 4.69 -2.50
CA ARG A 48 -10.15 5.39 -1.66
C ARG A 48 -9.57 5.83 -0.32
N TYR A 49 -9.65 7.12 -0.02
CA TYR A 49 -9.24 7.71 1.25
C TYR A 49 -10.26 8.74 1.76
N ILE A 50 -10.16 9.07 3.04
CA ILE A 50 -10.95 10.12 3.68
C ILE A 50 -10.01 11.30 3.94
N LEU A 51 -10.48 12.53 3.69
CA LEU A 51 -9.79 13.71 4.20
C LEU A 51 -10.31 14.03 5.59
N GLU A 52 -9.40 14.37 6.50
CA GLU A 52 -9.75 14.93 7.79
C GLU A 52 -10.72 16.12 7.58
N ASN A 53 -11.87 16.08 8.25
CA ASN A 53 -12.94 17.09 8.19
C ASN A 53 -13.86 17.08 6.97
N GLU A 54 -13.70 16.16 6.01
CA GLU A 54 -14.68 15.95 4.94
C GLU A 54 -15.37 14.58 5.09
N ASN A 55 -16.69 14.55 5.29
CA ASN A 55 -17.50 13.32 5.25
C ASN A 55 -17.64 12.75 3.82
N LYS A 56 -16.63 12.90 2.97
CA LYS A 56 -16.64 12.49 1.56
C LYS A 56 -15.40 11.65 1.25
N PHE A 57 -15.63 10.61 0.46
CA PHE A 57 -14.54 9.81 -0.10
C PHE A 57 -13.83 10.59 -1.23
N LYS A 58 -12.50 10.51 -1.24
CA LYS A 58 -11.64 10.92 -2.36
C LYS A 58 -10.85 9.72 -2.86
N TYR A 59 -10.31 9.85 -4.07
CA TYR A 59 -9.56 8.78 -4.75
C TYR A 59 -8.22 9.32 -5.23
N TYR A 60 -7.14 8.63 -4.86
CA TYR A 60 -5.80 8.97 -5.33
C TYR A 60 -5.68 8.65 -6.83
N GLN A 61 -5.29 9.64 -7.64
CA GLN A 61 -5.14 9.47 -9.08
C GLN A 61 -3.87 8.67 -9.40
N LEU A 62 -4.04 7.51 -10.05
CA LEU A 62 -2.93 6.71 -10.53
C LEU A 62 -2.44 7.23 -11.90
N PRO A 63 -1.13 7.17 -12.20
CA PRO A 63 -0.65 7.49 -13.53
C PRO A 63 -1.19 6.52 -14.60
N GLU A 64 -1.74 7.08 -15.68
CA GLU A 64 -2.20 6.32 -16.87
C GLU A 64 -1.01 5.87 -17.74
N ALA A 65 -1.14 4.72 -18.39
CA ALA A 65 -0.14 4.13 -19.28
C ALA A 65 1.24 3.99 -18.65
N LYS A 66 1.28 3.62 -17.37
CA LYS A 66 2.50 3.40 -16.61
C LYS A 66 2.50 2.06 -15.90
N PRO A 67 3.69 1.43 -15.78
CA PRO A 67 3.84 0.28 -14.90
C PRO A 67 3.63 0.70 -13.45
N MET A 68 2.99 -0.19 -12.71
CA MET A 68 2.63 -0.06 -11.31
C MET A 68 3.18 -1.26 -10.53
N ILE A 69 3.53 -1.03 -9.28
CA ILE A 69 3.85 -2.07 -8.30
C ILE A 69 2.58 -2.33 -7.50
N VAL A 70 2.12 -3.57 -7.48
CA VAL A 70 1.03 -4.02 -6.60
C VAL A 70 1.65 -4.82 -5.46
N LEU A 71 1.43 -4.38 -4.23
CA LEU A 71 1.89 -5.06 -3.03
C LEU A 71 0.70 -5.75 -2.37
N LEU A 72 0.84 -7.04 -2.06
CA LEU A 72 -0.14 -7.81 -1.29
C LEU A 72 0.35 -7.97 0.15
N PHE A 73 -0.44 -7.50 1.10
CA PHE A 73 -0.13 -7.60 2.52
C PHE A 73 -1.10 -8.53 3.25
N TYR A 74 -0.58 -9.22 4.26
CA TYR A 74 -1.33 -10.02 5.22
C TYR A 74 -1.36 -9.35 6.58
N VAL A 75 -2.52 -9.43 7.22
CA VAL A 75 -2.79 -8.89 8.54
C VAL A 75 -3.07 -10.03 9.51
N GLU A 76 -2.08 -10.35 10.35
CA GLU A 76 -2.15 -11.50 11.27
C GLU A 76 -3.31 -11.41 12.26
N SER A 77 -3.61 -10.23 12.81
CA SER A 77 -4.60 -10.06 13.87
C SER A 77 -6.05 -10.27 13.42
N SER A 78 -6.34 -9.97 12.16
CA SER A 78 -7.68 -10.08 11.58
C SER A 78 -7.81 -11.23 10.58
N ASN A 79 -6.71 -11.93 10.27
CA ASN A 79 -6.64 -12.92 9.19
C ASN A 79 -7.18 -12.37 7.86
N THR A 80 -6.84 -11.12 7.54
CA THR A 80 -7.26 -10.45 6.30
C THR A 80 -6.07 -10.08 5.44
N THR A 81 -6.34 -9.74 4.18
CA THR A 81 -5.36 -9.19 3.27
C THR A 81 -5.81 -7.82 2.77
N PHE A 82 -4.84 -7.03 2.31
CA PHE A 82 -5.11 -5.82 1.54
C PHE A 82 -4.00 -5.60 0.53
N THR A 83 -4.29 -4.79 -0.48
CA THR A 83 -3.29 -4.38 -1.46
C THR A 83 -2.88 -2.92 -1.29
N THR A 84 -1.76 -2.55 -1.90
CA THR A 84 -1.50 -1.16 -2.24
C THR A 84 -0.81 -1.08 -3.60
N VAL A 85 -1.30 -0.18 -4.44
CA VAL A 85 -0.76 0.13 -5.76
C VAL A 85 0.14 1.35 -5.66
N ARG A 86 1.29 1.29 -6.33
CA ARG A 86 2.29 2.38 -6.34
C ARG A 86 2.86 2.56 -7.73
N PRO A 87 3.21 3.78 -8.16
CA PRO A 87 3.97 3.98 -9.39
C PRO A 87 5.25 3.15 -9.38
N TYR A 88 5.55 2.50 -10.49
CA TYR A 88 6.75 1.68 -10.60
C TYR A 88 8.02 2.53 -10.49
N ASN A 89 8.95 2.01 -9.72
CA ASN A 89 10.33 2.46 -9.68
C ASN A 89 11.19 1.22 -9.44
N TYR A 90 12.21 1.02 -10.25
CA TYR A 90 13.04 -0.19 -10.19
C TYR A 90 13.61 -0.47 -8.79
N PHE A 91 14.13 0.56 -8.12
CA PHE A 91 14.70 0.40 -6.78
C PHE A 91 13.64 0.06 -5.73
N LYS A 92 12.44 0.67 -5.83
CA LYS A 92 11.32 0.31 -4.94
C LYS A 92 10.84 -1.12 -5.17
N TYR A 93 10.64 -1.50 -6.43
CA TYR A 93 10.22 -2.85 -6.80
C TYR A 93 11.21 -3.90 -6.28
N LYS A 94 12.51 -3.69 -6.53
CA LYS A 94 13.57 -4.57 -6.04
C LYS A 94 13.55 -4.68 -4.51
N TRP A 95 13.46 -3.54 -3.82
CA TRP A 95 13.44 -3.52 -2.36
C TRP A 95 12.22 -4.26 -1.79
N TYR A 96 11.02 -4.08 -2.33
CA TYR A 96 9.84 -4.85 -1.90
C TYR A 96 10.00 -6.35 -2.19
N SER A 97 10.51 -6.71 -3.37
CA SER A 97 10.73 -8.09 -3.78
C SER A 97 11.71 -8.83 -2.86
N GLU A 98 12.78 -8.16 -2.43
CA GLU A 98 13.77 -8.71 -1.49
C GLU A 98 13.25 -8.83 -0.05
N ASN A 99 12.15 -8.13 0.28
CA ASN A 99 11.57 -8.09 1.62
C ASN A 99 10.21 -8.83 1.71
N ARG A 100 9.88 -9.68 0.74
CA ARG A 100 8.73 -10.60 0.86
C ARG A 100 8.88 -11.53 2.06
N GLY A 101 7.76 -11.85 2.68
CA GLY A 101 7.67 -12.59 3.94
C GLY A 101 8.13 -11.79 5.17
N LYS A 102 8.56 -10.53 5.03
CA LYS A 102 8.97 -9.69 6.16
C LYS A 102 7.82 -8.83 6.67
N LYS A 103 7.91 -8.47 7.96
CA LYS A 103 6.95 -7.56 8.61
C LYS A 103 7.32 -6.10 8.32
N PHE A 104 6.30 -5.33 7.99
CA PHE A 104 6.36 -3.90 7.74
C PHE A 104 5.53 -3.17 8.79
N LYS A 105 6.05 -2.04 9.27
CA LYS A 105 5.28 -1.06 10.00
C LYS A 105 4.58 -0.12 9.03
N ILE A 106 3.30 0.13 9.26
CA ILE A 106 2.52 1.13 8.54
C ILE A 106 2.75 2.50 9.19
N GLU A 107 3.08 3.50 8.37
CA GLU A 107 3.19 4.90 8.77
C GLU A 107 2.34 5.74 7.83
N ILE A 108 1.39 6.49 8.38
CA ILE A 108 0.61 7.48 7.64
C ILE A 108 1.29 8.83 7.84
N LEU A 109 1.71 9.43 6.74
CA LEU A 109 2.32 10.76 6.76
C LEU A 109 1.22 11.76 7.04
N LYS A 110 1.33 12.52 8.14
CA LYS A 110 0.46 13.67 8.37
C LYS A 110 0.73 14.71 7.30
N THR A 111 -0.24 14.97 6.45
CA THR A 111 -0.27 16.15 5.59
C THR A 111 -0.56 17.36 6.48
N THR A 112 0.47 18.12 6.82
CA THR A 112 0.34 19.52 7.28
C THR A 112 -0.17 20.42 6.18
#